data_AF-A0A8D9BT59-F1
#
_entry.id   AF-A0A8D9BT59-F1
#
_cell.length_a   1.000
_cell.length_b   1.000
_cell.length_c   1.000
_cell.angle_alpha   90.00
_cell.angle_beta   90.00
_cell.angle_gamma   90.00
#
_symmetry.space_group_name_H-M   'P 1'
#
loop_
_entity.id
_entity.type
_entity.pdbx_description
1 polymer ?
#
loop_
_entity_poly.entity_id
_entity_poly.type
_entity_poly.pdbx_seq_one_letter_code
_entity_poly.pdbx_strand_id
1 'polypeptide(L)'
;MEPLLLDCLHFCKLNMNEIIRSSNNLVCINDSVLSRIAHQFSNIQVEDLEDRKDKIRSRLFCKLIFSLNEWPPVSARGHWASTGRLYRCLHCGSLLSATYAGRIACKPNRMSIDSNGNLVFSHEKDATWSLTEHIRSLRSQLKDWGRIYWKLWSQCHLLSCVLCNQLYPVCDSLSCAYHPQ
;
A
#
# COMPACT_ATOMS: atom_id res chain seq x y z
N MET A 1 -11.49 32.24 0.64
CA MET A 1 -10.79 31.60 1.78
C MET A 1 -10.14 30.27 1.37
N GLU A 2 -10.79 29.49 0.51
CA GLU A 2 -10.24 28.22 -0.02
C GLU A 2 -8.92 28.34 -0.82
N PRO A 3 -8.69 29.37 -1.65
CA PRO A 3 -7.45 29.51 -2.43
C PRO A 3 -6.20 29.67 -1.55
N LEU A 4 -6.26 30.57 -0.57
CA LEU A 4 -5.17 30.79 0.41
C LEU A 4 -4.79 29.52 1.14
N LEU A 5 -5.77 28.69 1.47
CA LEU A 5 -5.51 27.44 2.17
C LEU A 5 -4.83 26.40 1.26
N LEU A 6 -5.19 26.36 -0.02
CA LEU A 6 -4.47 25.55 -1.01
C LEU A 6 -3.02 26.03 -1.18
N ASP A 7 -2.81 27.35 -1.23
CA ASP A 7 -1.47 27.94 -1.30
C ASP A 7 -0.62 27.59 -0.08
N CYS A 8 -1.19 27.64 1.12
CA CYS A 8 -0.51 27.22 2.35
C CYS A 8 -0.16 25.71 2.32
N LEU A 9 -1.08 24.86 1.86
CA LEU A 9 -0.83 23.42 1.75
C LEU A 9 0.27 23.11 0.73
N HIS A 10 0.27 23.83 -0.39
CA HIS A 10 1.30 23.72 -1.42
C HIS A 10 2.66 24.19 -0.90
N PHE A 11 2.71 25.32 -0.18
CA PHE A 11 3.92 25.79 0.48
C PHE A 11 4.45 24.77 1.48
N CYS A 12 3.58 24.19 2.31
CA CYS A 12 3.94 23.13 3.25
C CYS A 12 4.53 21.91 2.53
N LYS A 13 3.97 21.51 1.38
CA LYS A 13 4.50 20.41 0.58
C LYS A 13 5.94 20.69 0.13
N LEU A 14 6.18 21.86 -0.45
CA LEU A 14 7.50 22.23 -1.00
C LEU A 14 8.57 22.41 0.08
N ASN A 15 8.18 22.88 1.26
CA ASN A 15 9.13 23.26 2.33
C ASN A 15 9.04 22.34 3.56
N MET A 16 8.46 21.14 3.42
CA MET A 16 8.20 20.26 4.57
C MET A 16 9.46 19.92 5.37
N ASN A 17 10.59 19.65 4.70
CA ASN A 17 11.85 19.35 5.39
C ASN A 17 12.36 20.55 6.21
N GLU A 18 12.25 21.78 5.69
CA GLU A 18 12.60 22.98 6.47
C GLU A 18 11.65 23.19 7.65
N ILE A 19 10.36 22.94 7.46
CA ILE A 19 9.35 23.01 8.53
C ILE A 19 9.66 21.98 9.63
N ILE A 20 10.04 20.76 9.26
CA ILE A 20 10.46 19.71 10.21
C ILE A 20 11.72 20.11 10.97
N ARG A 21 12.70 20.75 10.31
CA ARG A 21 13.94 21.22 10.95
C ARG A 21 13.70 22.38 11.92
N SER A 22 12.89 23.36 11.51
CA SER A 22 12.61 24.58 12.28
C SER A 22 11.60 24.37 13.42
N SER A 23 10.55 23.59 13.18
CA SER A 23 9.48 23.38 14.16
C SER A 23 9.90 22.37 15.24
N ASN A 24 9.74 22.75 16.51
CA ASN A 24 9.95 21.83 17.62
C ASN A 24 8.78 20.86 17.83
N ASN A 25 7.58 21.15 17.31
CA ASN A 25 6.40 20.30 17.49
C ASN A 25 5.40 20.42 16.32
N LEU A 26 5.22 19.33 15.56
CA LEU A 26 4.19 19.19 14.52
C LEU A 26 3.04 18.26 14.94
N VAL A 27 3.09 17.73 16.16
CA VAL A 27 2.08 16.81 16.71
C VAL A 27 0.74 17.53 16.92
N CYS A 28 0.76 18.83 17.21
CA CYS A 28 -0.42 19.65 17.44
C CYS A 28 -1.28 19.92 16.19
N ILE A 29 -0.82 19.57 14.99
CA ILE A 29 -1.61 19.71 13.76
C ILE A 29 -2.85 18.83 13.89
N ASN A 30 -4.03 19.42 13.72
CA ASN A 30 -5.29 18.69 13.79
C ASN A 30 -5.42 17.66 12.65
N ASP A 31 -6.30 16.67 12.84
CA ASP A 31 -6.42 15.55 11.91
C ASP A 31 -6.94 15.95 10.52
N SER A 32 -7.79 16.98 10.44
CA SER A 32 -8.35 17.46 9.18
C SER A 32 -7.29 18.15 8.31
N VAL A 33 -6.46 19.02 8.91
CA VAL A 33 -5.32 19.66 8.24
C VAL A 33 -4.27 18.62 7.87
N LEU A 34 -3.96 17.68 8.77
CA LEU A 34 -3.04 16.58 8.46
C LEU A 34 -3.52 15.78 7.23
N SER A 35 -4.81 15.46 7.17
CA SER A 35 -5.38 14.72 6.03
C SER A 35 -5.22 15.52 4.74
N ARG A 36 -5.47 16.84 4.78
CA ARG A 36 -5.30 17.72 3.62
C ARG A 36 -3.84 17.87 3.20
N ILE A 37 -2.91 17.93 4.14
CA ILE A 37 -1.48 17.89 3.86
C ILE A 37 -1.14 16.55 3.21
N ALA A 38 -1.54 15.42 3.80
CA ALA A 38 -1.27 14.09 3.26
C ALA A 38 -1.79 13.91 1.82
N HIS A 39 -2.94 14.50 1.47
CA HIS A 39 -3.47 14.49 0.12
C HIS A 39 -2.60 15.20 -0.92
N GLN A 40 -1.68 16.07 -0.50
CA GLN A 40 -0.73 16.74 -1.39
C GLN A 40 0.50 15.88 -1.70
N PHE A 41 0.79 14.86 -0.89
CA PHE A 41 2.00 14.05 -1.01
C PHE A 41 1.75 12.74 -1.76
N SER A 42 2.72 12.33 -2.57
CA SER A 42 2.84 10.94 -3.00
C SER A 42 3.52 10.09 -1.92
N ASN A 43 3.35 8.77 -2.00
CA ASN A 43 4.06 7.83 -1.13
C ASN A 43 5.59 7.98 -1.16
N ILE A 44 6.18 8.21 -2.33
CA ILE A 44 7.62 8.48 -2.49
C ILE A 44 8.01 9.79 -1.79
N GLN A 45 7.21 10.85 -1.97
CA GLN A 45 7.49 12.13 -1.32
C GLN A 45 7.44 12.06 0.21
N VAL A 46 6.61 11.19 0.80
CA VAL A 46 6.59 10.96 2.25
C VAL A 46 7.81 10.13 2.69
N GLU A 47 8.24 9.16 1.89
CA GLU A 47 9.43 8.35 2.16
C GLU A 47 10.71 9.20 2.16
N ASP A 48 10.79 10.18 1.28
CA ASP A 48 11.92 11.12 1.14
C ASP A 48 11.98 12.20 2.24
N LEU A 49 11.00 12.25 3.15
CA LEU A 49 11.02 13.22 4.26
C LEU A 49 12.11 12.92 5.28
N GLU A 50 12.91 13.94 5.61
CA GLU A 50 13.99 13.89 6.58
C GLU A 50 13.51 14.10 8.02
N ASP A 51 12.66 13.18 8.50
CA ASP A 51 12.02 13.29 9.82
C ASP A 51 12.61 12.33 10.86
N ARG A 52 13.88 12.58 11.25
CA ARG A 52 14.61 11.70 12.20
C ARG A 52 13.94 11.56 13.57
N LYS A 53 13.11 12.53 13.96
CA LYS A 53 12.41 12.55 15.25
C LYS A 53 10.93 12.15 15.14
N ASP A 54 10.50 11.69 13.96
CA ASP A 54 9.13 11.29 13.66
C ASP A 54 8.07 12.30 14.12
N LYS A 55 8.28 13.58 13.78
CA LYS A 55 7.37 14.69 14.13
C LYS A 55 6.05 14.62 13.35
N ILE A 56 6.07 14.10 12.12
CA ILE A 56 4.91 14.06 11.22
C ILE A 56 4.90 12.84 10.29
N ARG A 57 6.06 12.27 9.93
CA ARG A 57 6.19 11.22 8.91
C ARG A 57 5.31 10.00 9.18
N SER A 58 5.33 9.42 10.38
CA SER A 58 4.44 8.31 10.76
C SER A 58 2.97 8.64 10.57
N ARG A 59 2.56 9.86 10.92
CA ARG A 59 1.16 10.30 10.82
C ARG A 59 0.73 10.44 9.35
N LEU A 60 1.63 10.90 8.47
CA LEU A 60 1.40 10.91 7.03
C LEU A 60 1.26 9.49 6.48
N PHE A 61 2.10 8.55 6.92
CA PHE A 61 1.94 7.14 6.54
C PHE A 61 0.62 6.54 7.01
N CYS A 62 0.15 6.85 8.22
CA CYS A 62 -1.19 6.46 8.65
C CYS A 62 -2.26 6.95 7.66
N LYS A 63 -2.19 8.21 7.24
CA LYS A 63 -3.12 8.77 6.24
C LYS A 63 -3.00 8.10 4.88
N LEU A 64 -1.79 7.73 4.46
CA LEU A 64 -1.58 6.93 3.25
C LEU A 64 -2.16 5.52 3.37
N ILE A 65 -2.12 4.88 4.54
CA ILE A 65 -2.76 3.57 4.78
C ILE A 65 -4.28 3.68 4.67
N PHE A 66 -4.88 4.73 5.25
CA PHE A 66 -6.32 4.98 5.07
C PHE A 66 -6.67 5.18 3.61
N SER A 67 -5.92 6.04 2.91
CA SER A 67 -6.06 6.26 1.47
C SER A 67 -5.89 4.98 0.64
N LEU A 68 -4.98 4.09 1.04
CA LEU A 68 -4.76 2.81 0.34
C LEU A 68 -5.97 1.88 0.46
N ASN A 69 -6.79 2.07 1.51
CA ASN A 69 -8.03 1.35 1.70
C ASN A 69 -9.24 1.96 0.97
N GLU A 70 -9.11 3.19 0.49
CA GLU A 70 -10.17 3.88 -0.25
C GLU A 70 -10.37 3.28 -1.65
N TRP A 71 -11.58 3.47 -2.18
CA TRP A 71 -11.92 3.15 -3.56
C TRP A 71 -12.57 4.37 -4.21
N PRO A 72 -12.17 4.76 -5.44
CA PRO A 72 -11.12 4.18 -6.27
C PRO A 72 -9.68 4.50 -5.78
N PRO A 73 -8.65 3.71 -6.17
CA PRO A 73 -7.26 4.02 -5.87
C PRO A 73 -6.85 5.38 -6.44
N VAL A 74 -6.02 6.12 -5.69
CA VAL A 74 -5.57 7.46 -6.09
C VAL A 74 -4.13 7.40 -6.61
N SER A 75 -3.98 7.44 -7.94
CA SER A 75 -2.67 7.33 -8.62
C SER A 75 -1.71 8.45 -8.24
N ALA A 76 -2.20 9.67 -7.99
CA ALA A 76 -1.38 10.79 -7.52
C ALA A 76 -0.66 10.52 -6.18
N ARG A 77 -1.19 9.59 -5.37
CA ARG A 77 -0.60 9.15 -4.10
C ARG A 77 0.32 7.93 -4.26
N GLY A 78 0.48 7.44 -5.50
CA GLY A 78 1.19 6.19 -5.81
C GLY A 78 0.35 4.94 -5.52
N HIS A 79 -0.99 5.03 -5.55
CA HIS A 79 -1.89 3.89 -5.33
C HIS A 79 -2.56 3.51 -6.65
N TRP A 80 -2.24 2.33 -7.18
CA TRP A 80 -2.86 1.72 -8.37
C TRP A 80 -3.77 0.55 -8.02
N ALA A 81 -3.72 0.09 -6.77
CA ALA A 81 -4.60 -0.90 -6.18
C ALA A 81 -5.07 -0.45 -4.80
N SER A 82 -6.19 -1.01 -4.35
CA SER A 82 -6.77 -0.73 -3.03
C SER A 82 -6.80 -1.98 -2.17
N THR A 83 -6.50 -1.84 -0.88
CA THR A 83 -6.60 -2.93 0.10
C THR A 83 -8.04 -3.24 0.48
N GLY A 84 -8.99 -2.31 0.25
CA GLY A 84 -10.37 -2.42 0.73
C GLY A 84 -11.19 -3.52 0.06
N ARG A 85 -10.72 -4.06 -1.07
CA ARG A 85 -11.37 -5.16 -1.80
C ARG A 85 -10.55 -6.45 -1.83
N LEU A 86 -9.48 -6.51 -1.03
CA LEU A 86 -8.69 -7.72 -0.92
C LEU A 86 -9.34 -8.70 0.03
N TYR A 87 -9.08 -9.98 -0.23
CA TYR A 87 -9.34 -11.06 0.72
C TYR A 87 -8.07 -11.88 0.87
N ARG A 88 -7.96 -12.57 2.00
CA ARG A 88 -6.89 -13.56 2.21
C ARG A 88 -7.32 -14.92 1.70
N CYS A 89 -6.47 -15.57 0.91
CA CYS A 89 -6.69 -16.95 0.51
C CYS A 89 -6.40 -17.91 1.68
N LEU A 90 -7.29 -18.85 1.96
CA LEU A 90 -7.13 -19.84 3.03
C LEU A 90 -5.94 -20.79 2.78
N HIS A 91 -5.57 -21.02 1.51
CA HIS A 91 -4.60 -22.05 1.12
C HIS A 91 -3.17 -21.51 0.96
N CYS A 92 -3.00 -20.39 0.26
CA CYS A 92 -1.68 -19.77 0.08
C CYS A 92 -1.40 -18.67 1.11
N GLY A 93 -2.43 -18.12 1.76
CA GLY A 93 -2.28 -17.00 2.70
C GLY A 93 -2.07 -15.64 2.04
N SER A 94 -1.97 -15.56 0.70
CA SER A 94 -1.79 -14.32 -0.05
C SER A 94 -3.04 -13.43 0.00
N LEU A 95 -2.83 -12.12 -0.04
CA LEU A 95 -3.91 -11.12 -0.16
C LEU A 95 -4.17 -10.86 -1.64
N LEU A 96 -5.41 -11.03 -2.08
CA LEU A 96 -5.77 -11.04 -3.50
C LEU A 96 -7.04 -10.24 -3.74
N SER A 97 -7.10 -9.58 -4.90
CA SER A 97 -8.36 -9.02 -5.41
C SER A 97 -9.13 -10.09 -6.16
N ALA A 98 -10.46 -10.09 -6.03
CA ALA A 98 -11.34 -11.00 -6.78
C ALA A 98 -11.13 -10.91 -8.29
N THR A 99 -10.76 -9.73 -8.80
CA THR A 99 -10.50 -9.48 -10.23
C THR A 99 -9.29 -10.25 -10.76
N TYR A 100 -8.24 -10.40 -9.95
CA TYR A 100 -6.94 -10.92 -10.38
C TYR A 100 -6.60 -12.28 -9.79
N ALA A 101 -7.37 -12.77 -8.82
CA ALA A 101 -7.11 -14.03 -8.13
C ALA A 101 -6.91 -15.21 -9.09
N GLY A 102 -7.71 -15.31 -10.16
CA GLY A 102 -7.60 -16.39 -11.15
C GLY A 102 -6.27 -16.42 -11.91
N ARG A 103 -5.53 -15.31 -11.97
CA ARG A 103 -4.26 -15.16 -12.69
C ARG A 103 -3.03 -15.26 -11.78
N ILE A 104 -3.22 -15.32 -10.46
CA ILE A 104 -2.14 -15.36 -9.49
C ILE A 104 -2.00 -16.78 -8.97
N ALA A 105 -0.79 -17.33 -9.02
CA ALA A 105 -0.52 -18.70 -8.61
C ALA A 105 -0.95 -18.99 -7.17
N CYS A 106 -1.72 -20.06 -6.99
CA CYS A 106 -2.02 -20.65 -5.69
C CYS A 106 -1.11 -21.86 -5.42
N LYS A 107 -1.47 -22.70 -4.44
CA LYS A 107 -0.84 -24.01 -4.25
C LYS A 107 -1.04 -24.90 -5.50
N PRO A 108 -0.10 -25.81 -5.83
CA PRO A 108 -0.15 -26.60 -7.07
C PRO A 108 -1.44 -27.40 -7.28
N ASN A 109 -2.09 -27.86 -6.20
CA ASN A 109 -3.35 -28.60 -6.23
C ASN A 109 -4.58 -27.74 -6.57
N ARG A 110 -4.43 -26.43 -6.75
CA ARG A 110 -5.49 -25.48 -7.11
C ARG A 110 -5.23 -24.78 -8.44
N MET A 111 -4.50 -25.43 -9.32
CA MET A 111 -4.25 -25.01 -10.70
C MET A 111 -5.12 -25.85 -11.64
N SER A 112 -5.73 -25.19 -12.64
CA SER A 112 -6.45 -25.84 -13.73
C SER A 112 -6.12 -25.14 -15.06
N ILE A 113 -6.47 -25.80 -16.17
CA ILE A 113 -6.34 -25.24 -17.52
C ILE A 113 -7.74 -24.87 -18.01
N ASP A 114 -7.93 -23.64 -18.49
CA ASP A 114 -9.19 -23.21 -19.09
C ASP A 114 -9.36 -23.75 -20.52
N SER A 115 -10.54 -23.56 -21.11
CA SER A 115 -10.83 -24.02 -22.48
C SER A 115 -9.93 -23.39 -23.55
N ASN A 116 -9.22 -22.31 -23.23
CA ASN A 116 -8.29 -21.62 -24.11
C ASN A 116 -6.82 -22.05 -23.89
N GLY A 117 -6.57 -23.01 -22.99
CA GLY A 117 -5.22 -23.47 -22.66
C GLY A 117 -4.47 -22.60 -21.64
N ASN A 118 -5.12 -21.62 -21.02
CA ASN A 118 -4.49 -20.78 -19.99
C ASN A 118 -4.51 -21.45 -18.62
N LEU A 119 -3.45 -21.22 -17.84
CA LEU A 119 -3.41 -21.59 -16.44
C LEU A 119 -4.31 -20.66 -15.62
N VAL A 120 -5.27 -21.25 -14.90
CA VAL A 120 -6.18 -20.56 -13.99
C VAL A 120 -6.02 -21.13 -12.58
N PHE A 121 -6.09 -20.26 -11.58
CA PHE A 121 -5.92 -20.61 -10.18
C PHE A 121 -7.21 -20.43 -9.38
N SER A 122 -7.53 -21.42 -8.56
CA SER A 122 -8.69 -21.38 -7.67
C SER A 122 -8.30 -20.96 -6.26
N HIS A 123 -8.89 -19.86 -5.78
CA HIS A 123 -8.64 -19.33 -4.44
C HIS A 123 -9.92 -19.38 -3.60
N GLU A 124 -9.75 -19.59 -2.30
CA GLU A 124 -10.86 -19.69 -1.35
C GLU A 124 -10.70 -18.61 -0.29
N LYS A 125 -11.76 -17.83 -0.07
CA LYS A 125 -11.73 -16.70 0.86
C LYS A 125 -11.71 -17.20 2.29
N ASP A 126 -10.77 -16.70 3.08
CA ASP A 126 -10.76 -16.88 4.53
C ASP A 126 -11.81 -15.95 5.17
N ALA A 127 -12.92 -16.52 5.64
CA ALA A 127 -14.01 -15.78 6.28
C ALA A 127 -13.64 -15.19 7.64
N THR A 128 -12.57 -15.68 8.27
CA THR A 128 -12.08 -15.16 9.56
C THR A 128 -11.12 -14.00 9.41
N TRP A 129 -10.69 -13.71 8.17
CA TRP A 129 -9.70 -12.68 7.92
C TRP A 129 -10.28 -11.27 8.03
N SER A 130 -9.52 -10.39 8.68
CA SER A 130 -9.83 -8.97 8.81
C SER A 130 -8.59 -8.14 8.48
N LEU A 131 -8.75 -7.16 7.59
CA LEU A 131 -7.70 -6.20 7.27
C LEU A 131 -7.24 -5.45 8.52
N THR A 132 -8.15 -5.12 9.42
CA THR A 132 -7.84 -4.40 10.66
C THR A 132 -6.93 -5.24 11.57
N GLU A 133 -7.22 -6.53 11.76
CA GLU A 133 -6.35 -7.41 12.56
C GLU A 133 -4.99 -7.61 11.88
N HIS A 134 -4.98 -7.71 10.55
CA HIS A 134 -3.75 -7.79 9.78
C HIS A 134 -2.85 -6.56 9.99
N ILE A 135 -3.43 -5.35 9.93
CA ILE A 135 -2.69 -4.11 10.19
C ILE A 135 -2.16 -4.07 11.64
N ARG A 136 -2.95 -4.53 12.63
CA ARG A 136 -2.50 -4.61 14.03
C ARG A 136 -1.35 -5.61 14.20
N SER A 137 -1.40 -6.75 13.52
CA SER A 137 -0.32 -7.74 13.51
C SER A 137 0.95 -7.17 12.85
N LEU A 138 0.83 -6.45 11.73
CA LEU A 138 1.96 -5.75 11.13
C LEU A 138 2.53 -4.67 12.08
N ARG A 139 1.66 -3.99 12.83
CA ARG A 139 2.08 -2.98 13.81
C ARG A 139 2.89 -3.57 14.95
N SER A 140 2.51 -4.75 15.46
CA SER A 140 3.28 -5.43 16.52
C SER A 140 4.64 -5.91 16.04
N GLN A 141 4.74 -6.36 14.78
CA GLN A 141 5.97 -6.88 14.19
C GLN A 141 6.94 -5.78 13.75
N LEU A 142 6.47 -4.77 13.00
CA LEU A 142 7.32 -3.81 12.30
C LEU A 142 7.59 -2.54 13.12
N LYS A 143 6.66 -2.15 14.01
CA LYS A 143 6.73 -0.95 14.88
C LYS A 143 6.98 0.40 14.17
N ASP A 144 7.00 0.43 12.85
CA ASP A 144 7.21 1.61 12.01
C ASP A 144 6.09 1.73 10.96
N TRP A 145 5.45 2.91 10.88
CA TRP A 145 4.30 3.10 9.98
C TRP A 145 4.67 3.13 8.51
N GLY A 146 5.89 3.56 8.16
CA GLY A 146 6.39 3.50 6.78
C GLY A 146 6.55 2.05 6.30
N ARG A 147 7.19 1.20 7.11
CA ARG A 147 7.33 -0.23 6.83
C ARG A 147 5.98 -0.94 6.71
N ILE A 148 5.02 -0.62 7.58
CA ILE A 148 3.66 -1.16 7.51
C ILE A 148 2.98 -0.75 6.21
N TYR A 149 3.05 0.54 5.86
CA TYR A 149 2.52 1.06 4.61
C TYR A 149 3.10 0.32 3.40
N TRP A 150 4.43 0.23 3.29
CA TRP A 150 5.08 -0.43 2.16
C TRP A 150 4.77 -1.92 2.10
N LYS A 151 4.64 -2.59 3.26
CA LYS A 151 4.21 -3.99 3.30
C LYS A 151 2.80 -4.15 2.73
N LEU A 152 1.84 -3.35 3.18
CA LEU A 152 0.46 -3.38 2.67
C LEU A 152 0.41 -3.01 1.18
N TRP A 153 1.12 -1.96 0.78
CA TRP A 153 1.24 -1.52 -0.61
C TRP A 153 1.76 -2.66 -1.49
N SER A 154 2.83 -3.35 -1.06
CA SER A 154 3.41 -4.46 -1.80
C SER A 154 2.49 -5.69 -1.91
N GLN A 155 1.58 -5.86 -0.96
CA GLN A 155 0.61 -6.96 -0.97
C GLN A 155 -0.58 -6.69 -1.89
N CYS A 156 -0.95 -5.43 -2.12
CA CYS A 156 -2.08 -5.08 -2.96
C CYS A 156 -1.70 -4.77 -4.41
N HIS A 157 -0.47 -4.33 -4.66
CA HIS A 157 0.03 -4.01 -5.99
C HIS A 157 0.58 -5.26 -6.67
N LEU A 158 0.28 -5.37 -7.96
CA LEU A 158 0.65 -6.52 -8.78
C LEU A 158 1.62 -6.08 -9.88
N LEU A 159 2.55 -6.96 -10.21
CA LEU A 159 3.44 -6.83 -11.35
C LEU A 159 3.28 -8.06 -12.25
N SER A 160 3.57 -7.89 -13.53
CA SER A 160 3.64 -8.98 -14.50
C SER A 160 5.09 -9.26 -14.86
N CYS A 161 5.51 -10.51 -14.82
CA CYS A 161 6.84 -10.89 -15.28
C CYS A 161 6.90 -10.83 -16.81
N VAL A 162 7.91 -10.17 -17.38
CA VAL A 162 8.09 -10.10 -18.85
C VAL A 162 8.49 -11.46 -19.43
N LEU A 163 9.11 -12.34 -18.64
CA LEU A 163 9.61 -13.64 -19.11
C LEU A 163 8.52 -14.72 -19.09
N CYS A 164 7.81 -14.88 -17.96
CA CYS A 164 6.81 -15.94 -17.80
C CYS A 164 5.36 -15.45 -17.92
N ASN A 165 5.14 -14.15 -18.13
CA ASN A 165 3.83 -13.50 -18.26
C ASN A 165 2.85 -13.75 -17.08
N GLN A 166 3.37 -14.23 -15.95
CA GLN A 166 2.60 -14.44 -14.71
C GLN A 166 2.43 -13.13 -13.95
N LEU A 167 1.24 -12.97 -13.38
CA LEU A 167 0.91 -11.85 -12.48
C LEU A 167 1.24 -12.25 -11.04
N TYR A 168 1.96 -11.40 -10.31
CA TYR A 168 2.36 -11.66 -8.93
C TYR A 168 2.27 -10.39 -8.08
N PRO A 169 1.98 -10.51 -6.76
CA PRO A 169 2.08 -9.38 -5.84
C PRO A 169 3.51 -8.85 -5.73
N VAL A 170 3.69 -7.54 -5.59
CA VAL A 170 5.03 -6.93 -5.46
C VAL A 170 5.81 -7.54 -4.29
N CYS A 171 5.13 -7.97 -3.22
CA CYS A 171 5.79 -8.63 -2.08
C CYS A 171 6.48 -9.96 -2.44
N ASP A 172 6.11 -10.57 -3.57
CA ASP A 172 6.61 -11.84 -4.07
C ASP A 172 7.54 -11.65 -5.28
N SER A 173 8.08 -10.45 -5.48
CA SER A 173 8.92 -10.11 -6.65
C SER A 173 10.16 -10.97 -6.82
N LEU A 174 10.71 -11.51 -5.72
CA LEU A 174 11.86 -12.42 -5.72
C LEU A 174 11.47 -13.90 -5.84
N SER A 175 10.17 -14.21 -5.90
CA SER A 175 9.67 -15.59 -5.87
C SER A 175 9.52 -16.21 -7.27
N CYS A 176 9.82 -15.47 -8.34
CA CYS A 176 9.73 -16.01 -9.69
C CYS A 176 10.92 -16.92 -9.99
N ALA A 177 10.66 -18.16 -10.37
CA ALA A 177 11.69 -19.12 -10.78
C ALA A 177 12.51 -18.68 -12.01
N TYR A 178 12.02 -17.69 -12.76
CA TYR A 178 12.67 -17.15 -13.95
C TYR A 178 13.38 -15.80 -13.71
N HIS A 179 13.28 -15.22 -12.51
CA HIS A 179 14.11 -14.07 -12.17
C HIS A 179 15.52 -14.59 -11.82
N PRO A 180 16.58 -14.13 -12.50
CA PRO A 180 17.93 -14.47 -12.07
C PRO A 180 18.14 -13.96 -10.63
N GLN A 181 18.69 -14.84 -9.78
CA GLN A 181 19.13 -14.49 -8.43
C GLN A 181 20.22 -13.42 -8.46
#